data_AF-A0A7K2M061-F1
#
_entry.id   AF-A0A7K2M061-F1
#
_cell.length_a   1.000
_cell.length_b   1.000
_cell.length_c   1.000
_cell.angle_alpha   90.00
_cell.angle_beta   90.00
_cell.angle_gamma   90.00
#
_symmetry.space_group_name_H-M   'P 1'
#
loop_
_entity.id
_entity.type
_entity.pdbx_description
1 polymer ?
#
loop_
_entity_poly.entity_id
_entity_poly.type
_entity_poly.pdbx_seq_one_letter_code
_entity_poly.pdbx_strand_id
1 'polypeptide(L)' 'MSEYERSRTMPALPEQVFDQAADVHRLGAWLPDDLHVHAEEPPAVTVHEDHTDQDTSALLRAERDQMRIE' A
#
# COMPACT_ATOMS: atom_id res chain seq x y z
N MET A 1 4.15 -0.58 18.11
CA MET A 1 3.72 -1.18 16.83
C MET A 1 2.31 -0.70 16.64
N SER A 2 2.14 0.24 15.71
CA SER A 2 0.85 0.84 15.41
C SER A 2 0.15 -0.02 14.36
N GLU A 3 -1.17 -0.14 14.45
CA GLU A 3 -2.00 -0.82 13.47
C GLU A 3 -2.90 0.21 12.80
N TYR A 4 -3.05 0.10 11.49
CA TYR A 4 -3.77 1.05 10.66
C TYR A 4 -4.78 0.32 9.78
N GLU A 5 -6.03 0.77 9.75
CA GLU A 5 -7.09 0.18 8.92
C GLU A 5 -7.86 1.27 8.17
N ARG A 6 -8.14 1.02 6.88
CA ARG A 6 -9.02 1.86 6.05
C ARG A 6 -9.91 0.95 5.19
N SER A 7 -11.20 1.26 5.11
CA SER A 7 -12.18 0.52 4.31
C SER A 7 -12.86 1.43 3.28
N ARG A 8 -13.09 0.91 2.06
CA ARG A 8 -13.78 1.63 0.99
C ARG A 8 -14.64 0.69 0.13
N THR A 9 -15.84 1.14 -0.23
CA THR A 9 -16.70 0.47 -1.22
C THR A 9 -16.51 1.11 -2.59
N MET A 10 -16.35 0.30 -3.64
CA MET A 10 -16.12 0.78 -5.01
C MET A 10 -17.01 0.08 -6.04
N PRO A 11 -17.56 0.80 -7.02
CA PRO A 11 -18.35 0.23 -8.11
C PRO A 11 -17.43 -0.24 -9.25
N ALA A 12 -16.46 -1.12 -8.95
CA ALA A 12 -15.47 -1.64 -9.89
C ALA A 12 -15.25 -3.14 -9.66
N LEU A 13 -14.68 -3.83 -10.66
CA LEU A 13 -14.31 -5.24 -10.49
C LEU A 13 -13.13 -5.38 -9.52
N PRO A 14 -13.07 -6.43 -8.69
CA PRO A 14 -11.96 -6.65 -7.75
C PRO A 14 -10.59 -6.63 -8.43
N GLU A 15 -10.47 -7.20 -9.63
CA GLU A 15 -9.22 -7.25 -10.39
C GLU A 15 -8.74 -5.85 -10.77
N GLN A 16 -9.66 -4.95 -11.14
CA GLN A 16 -9.32 -3.58 -11.50
C GLN A 16 -8.87 -2.76 -10.29
N VAL A 17 -9.50 -3.02 -9.13
CA VAL A 17 -9.11 -2.42 -7.85
C VAL A 17 -7.73 -2.92 -7.45
N PHE A 18 -7.50 -4.23 -7.55
CA PHE A 18 -6.22 -4.86 -7.25
C PHE A 18 -5.10 -4.31 -8.14
N ASP A 19 -5.28 -4.26 -9.46
CA ASP A 19 -4.27 -3.75 -10.39
C ASP A 19 -3.92 -2.28 -10.10
N GLN A 20 -4.87 -1.48 -9.59
CA GLN A 20 -4.64 -0.10 -9.17
C GLN A 20 -3.94 0.01 -7.81
N ALA A 21 -4.27 -0.87 -6.86
CA ALA A 21 -3.67 -0.88 -5.54
C ALA A 21 -2.24 -1.46 -5.55
N ALA A 22 -1.96 -2.41 -6.45
CA ALA A 22 -0.64 -3.03 -6.58
C ALA A 22 0.41 -2.12 -7.24
N ASP A 23 -0.01 -1.01 -7.86
CA ASP A 23 0.89 0.02 -8.36
C ASP A 23 1.42 0.86 -7.18
N VAL A 24 2.70 0.67 -6.81
CA VAL A 24 3.36 1.37 -5.70
C VAL A 24 3.25 2.90 -5.81
N HIS A 25 3.24 3.46 -7.02
CA HIS A 25 3.10 4.91 -7.21
C HIS A 25 1.68 5.41 -6.95
N ARG A 26 0.70 4.50 -6.85
CA ARG A 26 -0.70 4.79 -6.56
C ARG A 26 -1.15 4.22 -5.22
N LEU A 27 -0.35 3.36 -4.60
CA LEU A 27 -0.66 2.68 -3.34
C LEU A 27 -1.02 3.68 -2.23
N GLY A 28 -0.37 4.85 -2.19
CA GLY A 28 -0.67 5.91 -1.23
C GLY A 28 -2.14 6.38 -1.23
N ALA A 29 -2.85 6.26 -2.36
CA ALA A 29 -4.28 6.60 -2.42
C ALA A 29 -5.19 5.59 -1.67
N TRP A 30 -4.65 4.43 -1.31
CA TRP A 30 -5.35 3.34 -0.62
C TRP A 30 -5.02 3.28 0.88
N LEU A 31 -3.92 3.90 1.28
CA LEU A 31 -3.47 3.93 2.67
C LEU A 31 -4.18 5.06 3.44
N PRO A 32 -4.19 5.01 4.78
CA PRO A 32 -4.47 6.17 5.61
C PRO A 32 -3.56 7.35 5.28
N ASP A 33 -4.07 8.57 5.49
CA ASP A 33 -3.43 9.79 4.98
C ASP A 33 -2.04 10.07 5.62
N ASP A 34 -1.75 9.45 6.77
CA ASP A 34 -0.48 9.59 7.51
C ASP A 34 0.60 8.56 7.09
N LEU A 35 0.30 7.69 6.12
CA LEU A 35 1.21 6.65 5.63
C LEU A 35 1.58 6.90 4.17
N HIS A 36 2.88 7.00 3.89
CA HIS A 36 3.41 7.17 2.54
C HIS A 36 4.35 6.02 2.19
N VAL A 37 4.22 5.48 0.98
CA VAL A 37 5.09 4.41 0.49
C VAL A 37 5.89 4.90 -0.70
N HIS A 38 7.21 4.73 -0.61
CA HIS A 38 8.16 5.08 -1.64
C HIS A 38 8.77 3.83 -2.25
N ALA A 39 8.75 3.76 -3.57
CA ALA A 39 9.37 2.67 -4.31
C ALA A 39 10.89 2.82 -4.28
N GLU A 40 11.58 1.74 -3.93
CA GLU A 40 13.03 1.61 -4.08
C GLU A 40 13.32 0.72 -5.31
N GLU A 41 14.24 -0.23 -5.19
CA GLU A 41 14.40 -1.31 -6.15
C GLU A 41 13.41 -2.44 -5.83
N PRO A 42 12.36 -2.69 -6.66
CA PRO A 42 11.33 -3.67 -6.34
C PRO A 42 11.91 -5.06 -6.04
N PRO A 43 11.42 -5.75 -5.00
CA PRO A 43 10.21 -5.46 -4.22
C PRO A 43 10.44 -4.54 -3.00
N ALA A 44 11.61 -3.95 -2.83
CA ALA A 44 11.89 -3.09 -1.68
C ALA A 44 11.11 -1.77 -1.75
N VAL A 45 10.62 -1.34 -0.60
CA VAL A 45 9.93 -0.05 -0.41
C VAL A 45 10.32 0.57 0.93
N THR A 46 10.14 1.88 1.03
CA THR A 46 10.26 2.62 2.28
C THR A 46 8.88 3.14 2.68
N VAL A 47 8.45 2.86 3.91
CA VAL A 47 7.21 3.36 4.49
C VAL A 47 7.55 4.53 5.41
N HIS A 48 6.98 5.70 5.13
CA HIS A 48 7.07 6.89 5.96
C HIS A 48 5.79 7.06 6.78
N GLU A 49 5.93 7.21 8.09
CA GLU A 49 4.83 7.49 9.03
C GLU A 49 4.89 8.97 9.49
N ASP A 50 3.95 9.80 9.04
CA ASP A 50 3.94 11.24 9.34
C ASP A 50 3.83 11.55 10.84
N HIS A 51 3.07 10.72 11.58
CA HIS A 51 2.85 10.92 13.01
C HIS A 51 4.11 10.75 13.86
N THR A 52 5.03 9.90 13.41
CA THR A 52 6.25 9.55 14.14
C THR A 52 7.51 10.09 13.44
N ASP A 53 7.36 10.66 12.25
CA ASP A 53 8.44 11.10 11.36
C ASP A 53 9.48 9.98 11.16
N GLN A 54 8.98 8.75 10.93
CA GLN A 54 9.80 7.56 10.88
C GLN A 54 9.73 6.88 9.51
N ASP A 55 10.91 6.61 8.96
CA ASP A 55 11.08 5.76 7.78
C ASP A 55 11.36 4.31 8.20
N THR A 56 10.63 3.38 7.60
CA THR A 56 10.78 1.95 7.83
C THR A 56 10.95 1.22 6.51
N SER A 57 12.05 0.47 6.38
CA SER A 57 12.28 -0.39 5.21
C SER A 57 11.37 -1.61 5.26
N ALA A 58 10.70 -1.90 4.13
CA ALA A 58 9.77 -3.00 3.98
C ALA A 58 9.87 -3.63 2.58
N LEU A 59 9.07 -4.67 2.35
CA LEU A 59 8.93 -5.31 1.04
C LEU A 59 7.46 -5.24 0.63
N LEU A 60 7.20 -4.94 -0.64
CA LEU A 60 5.86 -4.96 -1.23
C LEU A 60 5.68 -6.21 -2.09
N ARG A 61 4.67 -7.01 -1.79
CA ARG A 61 4.33 -8.25 -2.49
C ARG A 61 2.87 -8.24 -2.91
N ALA A 62 2.62 -8.50 -4.19
CA ALA A 62 1.28 -8.62 -4.73
C ALA A 62 0.98 -10.08 -5.11
N GLU A 63 -0.03 -10.67 -4.48
CA GLU A 63 -0.52 -12.03 -4.73
C GLU A 63 -1.88 -11.99 -5.42
N ARG A 64 -1.85 -11.93 -6.76
CA ARG A 64 -3.05 -11.70 -7.57
C ARG A 64 -4.13 -12.76 -7.38
N ASP A 65 -3.78 -14.03 -7.27
CA ASP A 65 -4.78 -15.11 -7.11
C ASP A 65 -5.59 -15.00 -5.80
N GLN A 66 -5.05 -14.28 -4.81
CA GLN A 66 -5.69 -14.03 -3.52
C GLN A 66 -6.22 -12.59 -3.40
N MET A 67 -6.01 -11.75 -4.42
CA MET A 67 -6.27 -10.30 -4.38
C MET A 67 -5.66 -9.64 -3.14
N ARG A 68 -4.45 -10.06 -2.77
CA ARG A 68 -3.76 -9.63 -1.55
C ARG A 68 -2.47 -8.89 -1.88
N ILE A 69 -2.26 -7.77 -1.21
CA ILE A 69 -1.03 -6.99 -1.25
C ILE A 69 -0.48 -6.98 0.18
N GLU A 70 0.81 -7.30 0.33
CA GLU A 70 1.54 -7.35 1.60
C GLU A 70 2.73 -6.39 1.56
#